data_AF-A0A017T6B9-F1
#
_entry.id   AF-A0A017T6B9-F1
#
_cell.length_a   1.000
_cell.length_b   1.000
_cell.length_c   1.000
_cell.angle_alpha   90.00
_cell.angle_beta   90.00
_cell.angle_gamma   90.00
#
_symmetry.space_group_name_H-M   'P 1'
#
loop_
_entity.id
_entity.type
_entity.pdbx_description
1 polymer ?
#
loop_
_entity_poly.entity_id
_entity_poly.type
_entity_poly.pdbx_seq_one_letter_code
_entity_poly.pdbx_strand_id
1 'polypeptide(L)'
;MLTWVGAAMLLAGCMAAPEDEPFDEGSDDEEATAEAVSAARPEGPLGVNGMNPVDFWKPENQQALRTLGQSALVGADGALVPSRLRGTDGGRSVLGYALKCALDAGDGVEDESGTLFPGRMGLAAAWKTRGLDAGEQRWVTACLLQHLNGVGAHVPILLLGNHPALDRGDGLSTQSFGVPDATAFGNLFTSNGKAYVCANVGLQLACGVGLSLSSLQRLCGLSPTCGINVLGLCALSCAYDAEGDPSCGLLLGPSYPEAIATRLETSTFVSLYPLCSAP
;
A
#
# COMPACT_ATOMS: atom_id res chain seq x y z
N MET A 1 -29.93 -58.10 -33.24
CA MET A 1 -31.06 -58.26 -32.30
C MET A 1 -31.28 -56.90 -31.64
N LEU A 2 -32.46 -56.34 -31.87
CA LEU A 2 -33.11 -55.14 -31.28
C LEU A 2 -32.41 -53.76 -31.36
N THR A 3 -32.85 -53.01 -32.37
CA THR A 3 -33.02 -51.55 -32.49
C THR A 3 -34.28 -51.06 -31.77
N TRP A 4 -34.28 -49.88 -31.13
CA TRP A 4 -35.39 -48.90 -30.93
C TRP A 4 -34.74 -47.55 -30.53
N VAL A 5 -34.77 -46.45 -31.33
CA VAL A 5 -35.83 -45.42 -31.54
C VAL A 5 -36.29 -44.82 -30.20
N GLY A 6 -36.21 -43.52 -29.87
CA GLY A 6 -36.22 -42.26 -30.63
C GLY A 6 -37.39 -41.40 -30.12
N ALA A 7 -37.19 -40.12 -29.78
CA ALA A 7 -38.22 -39.06 -29.85
C ALA A 7 -37.65 -37.68 -29.43
N ALA A 8 -37.60 -36.76 -30.40
CA ALA A 8 -37.51 -35.32 -30.19
C ALA A 8 -38.93 -34.74 -30.17
N MET A 9 -39.18 -33.71 -29.34
CA MET A 9 -40.38 -32.88 -29.46
C MET A 9 -39.96 -31.41 -29.65
N LEU A 10 -40.31 -30.90 -30.83
CA LEU A 10 -40.47 -29.48 -31.15
C LEU A 10 -41.92 -29.09 -30.85
N LEU A 11 -42.14 -27.93 -30.23
CA LEU A 11 -43.41 -27.22 -30.30
C LEU A 11 -43.16 -25.76 -30.71
N ALA A 12 -43.96 -25.32 -31.67
CA ALA A 12 -43.91 -24.05 -32.34
C ALA A 12 -45.01 -23.09 -31.84
N GLY A 13 -44.70 -21.79 -31.81
CA GLY A 13 -45.53 -20.69 -32.31
C GLY A 13 -46.67 -20.14 -31.44
N CYS A 14 -46.66 -18.81 -31.25
CA CYS A 14 -47.70 -17.91 -31.78
C CYS A 14 -47.24 -16.43 -31.71
N MET A 15 -47.37 -15.73 -32.85
CA MET A 15 -47.27 -14.27 -32.99
C MET A 15 -48.58 -13.59 -32.58
N ALA A 16 -48.50 -12.35 -32.07
CA ALA A 16 -49.48 -11.30 -32.35
C ALA A 16 -48.87 -9.91 -32.06
N ALA A 17 -48.96 -9.00 -33.04
CA ALA A 17 -48.75 -7.56 -32.91
C ALA A 17 -50.13 -6.86 -32.95
N PRO A 18 -50.26 -5.69 -32.34
CA PRO A 18 -50.78 -4.51 -33.07
C PRO A 18 -50.04 -3.20 -32.65
N GLU A 19 -49.60 -2.32 -33.55
CA GLU A 19 -50.27 -1.24 -34.32
C GLU A 19 -49.77 0.15 -33.84
N ASP A 20 -49.66 1.08 -34.79
CA ASP A 20 -48.88 2.33 -34.79
C ASP A 20 -49.52 3.54 -34.06
N GLU A 21 -48.65 4.34 -33.39
CA GLU A 21 -48.60 5.83 -33.22
C GLU A 21 -49.75 6.58 -32.48
N PRO A 22 -49.49 7.61 -31.63
CA PRO A 22 -48.68 8.79 -32.00
C PRO A 22 -47.82 9.48 -30.91
N PHE A 23 -46.81 10.20 -31.40
CA PHE A 23 -46.21 11.47 -30.92
C PHE A 23 -46.90 12.17 -29.71
N ASP A 24 -46.19 12.30 -28.59
CA ASP A 24 -46.49 13.26 -27.53
C ASP A 24 -45.17 13.95 -27.07
N GLU A 25 -45.07 15.25 -27.37
CA GLU A 25 -44.03 16.14 -26.87
C GLU A 25 -44.39 16.56 -25.44
N GLY A 26 -43.84 15.86 -24.46
CA GLY A 26 -43.96 16.20 -23.04
C GLY A 26 -42.58 16.45 -22.44
N SER A 27 -42.22 17.73 -22.34
CA SER A 27 -41.11 18.23 -21.54
C SER A 27 -41.36 17.94 -20.06
N ASP A 28 -40.47 17.19 -19.41
CA ASP A 28 -40.26 17.29 -17.97
C ASP A 28 -38.76 17.11 -17.71
N ASP A 29 -38.17 18.20 -17.24
CA ASP A 29 -36.80 18.29 -16.77
C ASP A 29 -36.58 17.31 -15.61
N GLU A 30 -36.06 16.12 -15.90
CA GLU A 30 -35.43 15.29 -14.87
C GLU A 30 -34.06 15.92 -14.54
N GLU A 31 -34.15 16.92 -13.66
CA GLU A 31 -33.07 17.42 -12.83
C GLU A 31 -32.38 16.19 -12.21
N ALA A 32 -31.24 15.83 -12.78
CA ALA A 32 -30.32 14.86 -12.22
C ALA A 32 -29.92 15.38 -10.84
N THR A 33 -30.66 14.97 -9.82
CA THR A 33 -30.27 15.15 -8.44
C THR A 33 -28.93 14.45 -8.32
N ALA A 34 -27.88 15.24 -8.23
CA ALA A 34 -26.56 14.81 -7.82
C ALA A 34 -26.74 14.18 -6.44
N GLU A 35 -27.01 12.88 -6.42
CA GLU A 35 -26.69 12.00 -5.31
C GLU A 35 -25.24 12.34 -4.99
N ALA A 36 -25.08 13.11 -3.90
CA ALA A 36 -23.78 13.40 -3.35
C ALA A 36 -23.12 12.04 -3.19
N VAL A 37 -22.13 11.76 -4.04
CA VAL A 37 -21.19 10.67 -3.83
C VAL A 37 -20.63 10.98 -2.45
N SER A 38 -21.20 10.29 -1.45
CA SER A 38 -20.64 10.24 -0.12
C SER A 38 -19.18 9.93 -0.36
N ALA A 39 -18.32 10.89 -0.05
CA ALA A 39 -16.88 10.71 -0.05
C ALA A 39 -16.58 9.69 1.05
N ALA A 40 -16.86 8.42 0.73
CA ALA A 40 -16.45 7.29 1.52
C ALA A 40 -14.93 7.45 1.58
N ARG A 41 -14.44 7.76 2.79
CA ARG A 41 -13.01 7.71 3.06
C ARG A 41 -12.51 6.38 2.46
N PRO A 42 -11.41 6.40 1.69
CA PRO A 42 -10.83 5.15 1.22
C PRO A 42 -10.58 4.27 2.44
N GLU A 43 -10.75 2.97 2.25
CA GLU A 43 -10.65 1.90 3.24
C GLU A 43 -9.41 2.01 4.17
N GLY A 44 -9.42 2.89 5.17
CA GLY A 44 -8.35 3.11 6.14
C GLY A 44 -6.92 3.27 5.57
N PRO A 45 -5.89 3.30 6.43
CA PRO A 45 -4.49 3.23 6.04
C PRO A 45 -4.08 1.79 5.71
N LEU A 46 -4.79 1.17 4.78
CA LEU A 46 -4.50 -0.17 4.32
C LEU A 46 -3.46 -0.14 3.20
N GLY A 47 -2.58 -1.11 3.21
CA GLY A 47 -1.53 -1.34 2.22
C GLY A 47 -1.49 -2.81 1.80
N VAL A 48 -0.75 -3.10 0.74
CA VAL A 48 -0.33 -4.46 0.39
C VAL A 48 1.18 -4.40 0.23
N ASN A 49 1.93 -5.19 1.00
CA ASN A 49 3.37 -5.28 0.81
C ASN A 49 3.70 -6.13 -0.44
N GLY A 50 4.97 -6.28 -0.78
CA GLY A 50 5.38 -7.07 -1.95
C GLY A 50 6.50 -6.44 -2.77
N MET A 51 6.99 -5.27 -2.37
CA MET A 51 8.14 -4.66 -3.02
C MET A 51 9.39 -5.53 -2.81
N ASN A 52 10.05 -5.86 -3.91
CA ASN A 52 11.27 -6.65 -3.90
C ASN A 52 12.45 -5.82 -3.31
N PRO A 53 13.08 -6.26 -2.21
CA PRO A 53 14.21 -5.55 -1.63
C PRO A 53 15.42 -5.45 -2.56
N VAL A 54 15.68 -6.45 -3.40
CA VAL A 54 16.80 -6.43 -4.35
C VAL A 54 16.63 -5.27 -5.32
N ASP A 55 15.45 -5.11 -5.91
CA ASP A 55 15.16 -4.00 -6.82
C ASP A 55 15.14 -2.66 -6.09
N PHE A 56 14.53 -2.61 -4.89
CA PHE A 56 14.47 -1.38 -4.10
C PHE A 56 15.87 -0.86 -3.78
N TRP A 57 16.79 -1.72 -3.36
CA TRP A 57 18.13 -1.33 -2.93
C TRP A 57 19.16 -1.19 -4.05
N LYS A 58 18.78 -1.42 -5.32
CA LYS A 58 19.69 -1.15 -6.45
C LYS A 58 20.21 0.30 -6.37
N PRO A 59 21.53 0.53 -6.45
CA PRO A 59 22.11 1.87 -6.33
C PRO A 59 21.47 2.89 -7.29
N GLU A 60 21.18 2.50 -8.53
CA GLU A 60 20.53 3.33 -9.53
C GLU A 60 19.08 3.70 -9.14
N ASN A 61 18.33 2.79 -8.52
CA ASN A 61 16.96 3.06 -8.06
C ASN A 61 16.96 3.98 -6.85
N GLN A 62 17.83 3.72 -5.88
CA GLN A 62 17.99 4.58 -4.71
C GLN A 62 18.44 6.00 -5.09
N GLN A 63 19.37 6.12 -6.04
CA GLN A 63 19.81 7.42 -6.51
C GLN A 63 18.71 8.15 -7.28
N ALA A 64 17.97 7.45 -8.14
CA ALA A 64 16.87 8.05 -8.90
C ALA A 64 15.71 8.48 -7.99
N LEU A 65 15.38 7.70 -6.95
CA LEU A 65 14.39 8.06 -5.93
C LEU A 65 14.80 9.32 -5.16
N ARG A 66 16.07 9.40 -4.73
CA ARG A 66 16.62 10.61 -4.09
C ARG A 66 16.47 11.84 -4.96
N THR A 67 16.86 11.75 -6.23
CA THR A 67 16.75 12.86 -7.18
C THR A 67 15.29 13.28 -7.39
N LEU A 68 14.37 12.32 -7.53
CA LEU A 68 12.95 12.60 -7.71
C LEU A 68 12.35 13.36 -6.50
N GLY A 69 12.82 13.05 -5.29
CA GLY A 69 12.37 13.74 -4.07
C GLY A 69 12.74 15.22 -3.98
N GLN A 70 13.63 15.71 -4.84
CA GLN A 70 14.13 17.09 -4.79
C GLN A 70 13.28 18.09 -5.59
N SER A 71 12.34 17.61 -6.41
CA SER A 71 11.51 18.43 -7.28
C SER A 71 10.04 18.02 -7.20
N ALA A 72 9.17 18.87 -7.76
CA ALA A 72 7.79 18.49 -8.03
C ALA A 72 7.74 17.20 -8.88
N LEU A 73 6.75 16.35 -8.62
CA LEU A 73 6.48 15.18 -9.45
C LEU A 73 5.93 15.56 -10.82
N VAL A 74 5.18 16.67 -10.91
CA VAL A 74 4.49 17.06 -12.14
C VAL A 74 5.22 18.23 -12.82
N GLY A 75 5.46 18.09 -14.13
CA GLY A 75 6.02 19.13 -14.99
C GLY A 75 4.99 20.18 -15.42
N ALA A 76 5.44 21.17 -16.20
CA ALA A 76 4.56 22.22 -16.72
C ALA A 76 3.50 21.70 -17.71
N ASP A 77 3.73 20.54 -18.29
CA ASP A 77 2.83 19.81 -19.19
C ASP A 77 1.79 18.95 -18.45
N GLY A 78 1.82 18.91 -17.12
CA GLY A 78 0.92 18.09 -16.31
C GLY A 78 1.33 16.62 -16.20
N ALA A 79 2.43 16.22 -16.83
CA ALA A 79 2.94 14.85 -16.79
C ALA A 79 3.98 14.65 -15.66
N LEU A 80 4.19 13.40 -15.26
CA LEU A 80 5.27 13.00 -14.38
C LEU A 80 6.62 13.43 -14.98
N VAL A 81 7.41 14.16 -14.21
CA VAL A 81 8.75 14.60 -14.63
C VAL A 81 9.62 13.41 -15.03
N PRO A 82 10.50 13.55 -16.05
CA PRO A 82 11.38 12.48 -16.47
C PRO A 82 12.20 11.91 -15.30
N SER A 83 12.00 10.63 -15.02
CA SER A 83 12.66 9.92 -13.92
C SER A 83 13.40 8.69 -14.42
N ARG A 84 14.65 8.54 -13.97
CA ARG A 84 15.47 7.35 -14.29
C ARG A 84 14.86 6.06 -13.73
N LEU A 85 14.02 6.12 -12.70
CA LEU A 85 13.32 4.96 -12.15
C LEU A 85 12.50 4.22 -13.22
N ARG A 86 11.98 4.90 -14.24
CA ARG A 86 11.17 4.24 -15.27
C ARG A 86 11.99 3.33 -16.19
N GLY A 87 13.29 3.58 -16.31
CA GLY A 87 14.19 2.88 -17.22
C GLY A 87 15.01 1.75 -16.60
N THR A 88 14.87 1.50 -15.30
CA THR A 88 15.69 0.53 -14.56
C THR A 88 14.89 -0.71 -14.20
N ASP A 89 15.60 -1.83 -14.01
CA ASP A 89 15.01 -3.06 -13.52
C ASP A 89 14.38 -2.85 -12.14
N GLY A 90 13.07 -3.05 -12.05
CA GLY A 90 12.27 -2.88 -10.84
C GLY A 90 12.00 -1.41 -10.44
N GLY A 91 12.56 -0.42 -11.15
CA GLY A 91 12.39 0.99 -10.78
C GLY A 91 10.96 1.50 -10.94
N ARG A 92 10.18 0.98 -11.89
CA ARG A 92 8.73 1.24 -11.98
C ARG A 92 7.96 0.79 -10.74
N SER A 93 8.37 -0.32 -10.12
CA SER A 93 7.79 -0.80 -8.87
C SER A 93 8.11 0.17 -7.72
N VAL A 94 9.38 0.57 -7.60
CA VAL A 94 9.83 1.57 -6.60
C VAL A 94 9.06 2.88 -6.76
N LEU A 95 8.93 3.38 -7.99
CA LEU A 95 8.17 4.59 -8.31
C LEU A 95 6.69 4.43 -7.92
N GLY A 96 6.05 3.33 -8.31
CA GLY A 96 4.65 3.08 -7.99
C GLY A 96 4.37 3.07 -6.50
N TYR A 97 5.22 2.43 -5.69
CA TYR A 97 5.07 2.46 -4.24
C TYR A 97 5.41 3.81 -3.62
N ALA A 98 6.39 4.56 -4.15
CA ALA A 98 6.69 5.90 -3.66
C ALA A 98 5.47 6.84 -3.81
N LEU A 99 4.80 6.77 -4.96
CA LEU A 99 3.60 7.57 -5.24
C LEU A 99 2.39 7.08 -4.46
N LYS A 100 2.20 5.76 -4.29
CA LYS A 100 1.19 5.21 -3.38
C LYS A 100 1.36 5.71 -1.94
N CYS A 101 2.60 5.79 -1.45
CA CYS A 101 2.89 6.31 -0.12
C CYS A 101 2.68 7.83 -0.02
N ALA A 102 3.05 8.58 -1.05
CA ALA A 102 3.05 10.03 -0.97
C ALA A 102 1.69 10.68 -1.27
N LEU A 103 1.04 10.27 -2.35
CA LEU A 103 -0.14 10.94 -2.88
C LEU A 103 -1.42 10.38 -2.24
N ASP A 104 -2.45 11.22 -2.21
CA ASP A 104 -3.77 10.86 -1.67
C ASP A 104 -4.44 9.78 -2.52
N ALA A 105 -5.34 9.02 -1.91
CA ALA A 105 -6.23 8.14 -2.64
C ALA A 105 -7.12 8.94 -3.60
N GLY A 106 -7.29 8.43 -4.82
CA GLY A 106 -8.01 9.14 -5.89
C GLY A 106 -7.16 10.15 -6.64
N ASP A 107 -5.96 10.48 -6.15
CA ASP A 107 -4.97 11.24 -6.89
C ASP A 107 -3.97 10.31 -7.61
N GLY A 108 -3.18 10.87 -8.52
CA GLY A 108 -2.12 10.19 -9.23
C GLY A 108 -1.39 11.13 -10.18
N VAL A 109 -0.37 10.58 -10.82
CA VAL A 109 0.37 11.25 -11.89
C VAL A 109 0.53 10.29 -13.05
N GLU A 110 0.22 10.77 -14.25
CA GLU A 110 0.46 10.04 -15.49
C GLU A 110 1.84 10.39 -16.03
N ASP A 111 2.51 9.41 -16.62
CA ASP A 111 3.72 9.69 -17.37
C ASP A 111 3.44 10.03 -18.84
N GLU A 112 4.48 10.38 -19.59
CA GLU A 112 4.34 10.77 -21.02
C GLU A 112 3.72 9.68 -21.93
N SER A 113 3.63 8.43 -21.45
CA SER A 113 2.99 7.33 -22.17
C SER A 113 1.52 7.13 -21.80
N GLY A 114 0.99 7.94 -20.87
CA GLY A 114 -0.34 7.79 -20.30
C GLY A 114 -0.41 6.71 -19.21
N THR A 115 0.73 6.23 -18.70
CA THR A 115 0.73 5.26 -17.59
C THR A 115 0.46 5.99 -16.29
N LEU A 116 -0.69 5.71 -15.66
CA LEU A 116 -1.07 6.26 -14.36
C LEU A 116 -0.33 5.58 -13.21
N PHE A 117 0.26 6.39 -12.34
CA PHE A 117 0.79 5.99 -11.04
C PHE A 117 -0.11 6.55 -9.93
N PRO A 118 -1.01 5.73 -9.36
CA PRO A 118 -1.99 6.21 -8.39
C PRO A 118 -1.38 6.42 -6.99
N GLY A 119 -1.92 7.42 -6.29
CA GLY A 119 -1.74 7.62 -4.86
C GLY A 119 -2.60 6.70 -4.00
N ARG A 120 -2.32 6.67 -2.70
CA ARG A 120 -3.15 5.97 -1.72
C ARG A 120 -3.09 6.55 -0.31
N MET A 121 -1.89 6.79 0.22
CA MET A 121 -1.71 7.06 1.64
C MET A 121 -1.68 8.54 2.00
N GLY A 122 -1.38 9.46 1.07
CA GLY A 122 -1.41 10.90 1.37
C GLY A 122 -0.34 11.40 2.35
N LEU A 123 0.80 10.70 2.50
CA LEU A 123 1.84 11.08 3.46
C LEU A 123 2.65 12.32 3.05
N ALA A 124 2.57 12.72 1.77
CA ALA A 124 3.32 13.82 1.20
C ALA A 124 2.65 14.36 -0.07
N ALA A 125 1.35 14.66 -0.01
CA ALA A 125 0.56 15.06 -1.18
C ALA A 125 1.14 16.29 -1.92
N ALA A 126 1.80 17.20 -1.18
CA ALA A 126 2.46 18.37 -1.74
C ALA A 126 3.65 18.03 -2.67
N TRP A 127 4.17 16.80 -2.66
CA TRP A 127 5.21 16.35 -3.59
C TRP A 127 4.79 16.47 -5.05
N LYS A 128 3.48 16.48 -5.32
CA LYS A 128 2.95 16.70 -6.67
C LYS A 128 3.44 18.01 -7.28
N THR A 129 3.54 19.08 -6.49
CA THR A 129 3.80 20.46 -6.95
C THR A 129 5.11 21.07 -6.44
N ARG A 130 5.79 20.42 -5.49
CA ARG A 130 7.12 20.84 -4.99
C ARG A 130 7.95 19.62 -4.56
N GLY A 131 9.24 19.82 -4.29
CA GLY A 131 10.07 18.78 -3.68
C GLY A 131 9.61 18.43 -2.25
N LEU A 132 10.00 17.24 -1.79
CA LEU A 132 9.71 16.76 -0.44
C LEU A 132 10.51 17.53 0.60
N ASP A 133 9.86 17.95 1.68
CA ASP A 133 10.55 18.42 2.88
C ASP A 133 11.10 17.26 3.73
N ALA A 134 11.84 17.58 4.80
CA ALA A 134 12.50 16.57 5.60
C ALA A 134 11.54 15.62 6.36
N GLY A 135 10.35 16.07 6.74
CA GLY A 135 9.33 15.24 7.41
C GLY A 135 8.63 14.33 6.42
N GLU A 136 8.21 14.88 5.29
CA GLU A 136 7.60 14.14 4.16
C GLU A 136 8.55 13.04 3.65
N GLN A 137 9.84 13.34 3.51
CA GLN A 137 10.86 12.35 3.15
C GLN A 137 10.89 11.17 4.13
N ARG A 138 10.75 11.44 5.44
CA ARG A 138 10.80 10.40 6.47
C ARG A 138 9.53 9.55 6.48
N TRP A 139 8.35 10.17 6.35
CA TRP A 139 7.10 9.44 6.24
C TRP A 139 7.05 8.54 5.00
N VAL A 140 7.42 9.07 3.83
CA VAL A 140 7.50 8.29 2.60
C VAL A 140 8.54 7.17 2.75
N THR A 141 9.68 7.45 3.39
CA THR A 141 10.69 6.41 3.69
C THR A 141 10.08 5.30 4.56
N ALA A 142 9.44 5.64 5.68
CA ALA A 142 8.85 4.66 6.60
C ALA A 142 7.81 3.79 5.87
N CYS A 143 6.96 4.39 5.04
CA CYS A 143 5.94 3.68 4.27
C CYS A 143 6.56 2.73 3.25
N LEU A 144 7.55 3.19 2.47
CA LEU A 144 8.27 2.35 1.50
C LEU A 144 8.87 1.11 2.16
N LEU A 145 9.50 1.28 3.33
CA LEU A 145 10.12 0.18 4.07
C LEU A 145 9.09 -0.86 4.52
N GLN A 146 7.89 -0.44 4.91
CA GLN A 146 6.80 -1.34 5.29
C GLN A 146 6.22 -2.14 4.12
N HIS A 147 6.39 -1.65 2.89
CA HIS A 147 5.98 -2.37 1.69
C HIS A 147 7.00 -3.39 1.19
N LEU A 148 8.22 -3.42 1.76
CA LEU A 148 9.23 -4.42 1.42
C LEU A 148 8.81 -5.82 1.84
N ASN A 149 9.08 -6.80 0.99
CA ASN A 149 8.83 -8.21 1.26
C ASN A 149 9.93 -9.08 0.65
N GLY A 150 10.70 -9.76 1.49
CA GLY A 150 11.86 -10.56 1.10
C GLY A 150 11.58 -11.71 0.13
N VAL A 151 10.31 -12.12 -0.03
CA VAL A 151 9.90 -13.15 -1.00
C VAL A 151 8.85 -12.71 -2.00
N GLY A 152 8.55 -11.41 -2.05
CA GLY A 152 7.55 -10.89 -2.98
C GLY A 152 6.13 -11.39 -2.71
N ALA A 153 5.85 -11.93 -1.53
CA ALA A 153 4.48 -12.23 -1.13
C ALA A 153 3.70 -10.92 -1.01
N HIS A 154 2.44 -10.93 -1.45
CA HIS A 154 1.57 -9.78 -1.37
C HIS A 154 0.62 -9.98 -0.21
N VAL A 155 0.78 -9.18 0.83
CA VAL A 155 0.00 -9.36 2.03
C VAL A 155 -0.58 -8.05 2.51
N PRO A 156 -1.89 -8.02 2.81
CA PRO A 156 -2.50 -6.85 3.41
C PRO A 156 -1.79 -6.45 4.71
N ILE A 157 -1.54 -5.15 4.83
CA ILE A 157 -0.97 -4.51 6.01
C ILE A 157 -1.85 -3.33 6.41
N LEU A 158 -2.03 -3.16 7.71
CA LEU A 158 -2.54 -1.94 8.30
C LEU A 158 -1.34 -1.10 8.73
N LEU A 159 -1.22 0.12 8.21
CA LEU A 159 -0.16 1.07 8.60
C LEU A 159 -0.66 1.96 9.74
N LEU A 160 0.18 2.19 10.74
CA LEU A 160 -0.11 2.97 11.94
C LEU A 160 1.01 3.97 12.19
N GLY A 161 0.66 5.20 12.55
CA GLY A 161 1.60 6.30 12.73
C GLY A 161 0.86 7.60 12.98
N ASN A 162 1.49 8.52 13.72
CA ASN A 162 0.90 9.80 14.11
C ASN A 162 0.93 10.78 12.93
N HIS A 163 0.15 10.47 11.91
CA HIS A 163 -0.05 11.26 10.71
C HIS A 163 -1.53 11.25 10.34
N PRO A 164 -2.15 12.40 9.99
CA PRO A 164 -3.59 12.45 9.67
C PRO A 164 -4.02 11.51 8.55
N ALA A 165 -3.14 11.27 7.58
CA ALA A 165 -3.41 10.35 6.47
C ALA A 165 -3.34 8.85 6.87
N LEU A 166 -2.87 8.56 8.09
CA LEU A 166 -2.91 7.24 8.72
C LEU A 166 -4.03 7.11 9.76
N ASP A 167 -4.97 8.05 9.80
CA ASP A 167 -6.17 7.94 10.62
C ASP A 167 -7.02 6.75 10.14
N ARG A 168 -7.35 5.85 11.07
CA ARG A 168 -8.15 4.65 10.81
C ARG A 168 -9.60 4.98 10.49
N GLY A 169 -10.10 6.13 10.99
CA GLY A 169 -11.52 6.43 11.04
C GLY A 169 -12.33 5.36 11.80
N ASP A 170 -13.65 5.49 11.77
CA ASP A 170 -14.55 4.60 12.53
C ASP A 170 -14.88 3.29 11.78
N GLY A 171 -14.55 3.20 10.49
CA GLY A 171 -14.95 2.09 9.62
C GLY A 171 -13.98 0.92 9.56
N LEU A 172 -12.74 1.08 10.04
CA LEU A 172 -11.71 0.07 9.91
C LEU A 172 -11.62 -0.81 11.15
N SER A 173 -12.03 -2.07 11.03
CA SER A 173 -11.88 -3.06 12.10
C SER A 173 -10.41 -3.47 12.26
N THR A 174 -9.78 -3.03 13.35
CA THR A 174 -8.46 -3.52 13.78
C THR A 174 -8.47 -5.01 14.13
N GLN A 175 -9.65 -5.62 14.32
CA GLN A 175 -9.77 -7.05 14.61
C GLN A 175 -9.29 -7.92 13.46
N SER A 176 -9.50 -7.49 12.21
CA SER A 176 -9.00 -8.21 11.03
C SER A 176 -7.48 -8.11 10.89
N PHE A 177 -6.85 -7.11 11.51
CA PHE A 177 -5.41 -6.87 11.51
C PHE A 177 -4.81 -7.16 12.88
N GLY A 178 -4.99 -8.38 13.37
CA GLY A 178 -4.68 -8.78 14.74
C GLY A 178 -3.20 -8.96 15.05
N VAL A 179 -2.33 -9.12 14.06
CA VAL A 179 -0.93 -9.54 14.27
C VAL A 179 0.03 -8.35 14.14
N PRO A 180 0.67 -7.87 15.23
CA PRO A 180 1.74 -6.87 15.13
C PRO A 180 2.96 -7.40 14.36
N ASP A 181 3.53 -6.59 13.48
CA ASP A 181 4.68 -6.96 12.63
C ASP A 181 5.94 -6.17 12.97
N ALA A 182 6.16 -5.02 12.35
CA ALA A 182 7.39 -4.26 12.46
C ALA A 182 7.12 -2.76 12.53
N THR A 183 8.08 -2.00 13.03
CA THR A 183 8.05 -0.53 12.95
C THR A 183 9.28 -0.04 12.20
N ALA A 184 9.08 0.76 11.16
CA ALA A 184 10.11 1.24 10.25
C ALA A 184 10.17 2.76 10.26
N PHE A 185 11.38 3.30 10.11
CA PHE A 185 11.64 4.74 10.09
C PHE A 185 13.00 5.05 9.45
N GLY A 186 13.23 6.32 9.13
CA GLY A 186 14.51 6.79 8.58
C GLY A 186 14.31 7.88 7.53
N ASN A 187 15.34 8.14 6.74
CA ASN A 187 15.25 9.07 5.61
C ASN A 187 16.18 8.61 4.48
N LEU A 188 15.61 8.07 3.40
CA LEU A 188 16.37 7.59 2.23
C LEU A 188 16.62 8.67 1.17
N PHE A 189 15.99 9.83 1.30
CA PHE A 189 16.09 10.94 0.35
C PHE A 189 17.37 11.78 0.53
N THR A 190 18.09 11.60 1.64
CA THR A 190 19.39 12.24 1.90
C THR A 190 20.56 11.46 1.29
N SER A 191 21.71 12.13 1.08
CA SER A 191 22.92 11.52 0.51
C SER A 191 23.49 10.35 1.33
N ASN A 192 23.29 10.37 2.65
CA ASN A 192 23.70 9.32 3.58
C ASN A 192 22.50 8.54 4.14
N GLY A 193 21.43 8.43 3.34
CA GLY A 193 20.15 7.94 3.80
C GLY A 193 20.22 6.64 4.57
N LYS A 194 19.45 6.58 5.66
CA LYS A 194 19.39 5.43 6.57
C LYS A 194 17.96 4.95 6.68
N ALA A 195 17.82 3.64 6.75
CA ALA A 195 16.58 2.94 7.00
C ALA A 195 16.76 2.04 8.21
N TYR A 196 15.83 2.14 9.15
CA TYR A 196 15.81 1.37 10.38
C TYR A 196 14.50 0.62 10.50
N VAL A 197 14.57 -0.52 11.15
CA VAL A 197 13.40 -1.30 11.49
C VAL A 197 13.61 -1.99 12.83
N CYS A 198 12.55 -2.09 13.60
CA CYS A 198 12.48 -2.98 14.75
C CYS A 198 11.31 -3.94 14.56
N ALA A 199 11.41 -5.10 15.18
CA ALA A 199 10.35 -6.07 15.16
C ALA A 199 9.46 -5.91 16.39
N ASN A 200 8.16 -6.07 16.17
CA ASN A 200 7.22 -6.30 17.23
C ASN A 200 7.24 -7.79 17.60
N VAL A 201 6.94 -8.11 18.85
CA VAL A 201 6.96 -9.50 19.34
C VAL A 201 5.75 -10.31 18.85
N GLY A 202 4.77 -9.68 18.20
CA GLY A 202 3.53 -10.31 17.74
C GLY A 202 3.77 -11.59 16.94
N LEU A 203 4.70 -11.55 16.00
CA LEU A 203 5.02 -12.73 15.18
C LEU A 203 5.76 -13.82 15.98
N GLN A 204 6.68 -13.44 16.86
CA GLN A 204 7.40 -14.37 17.72
C GLN A 204 6.45 -15.06 18.72
N LEU A 205 5.47 -14.32 19.25
CA LEU A 205 4.45 -14.85 20.13
C LEU A 205 3.47 -15.77 19.38
N ALA A 206 3.03 -15.39 18.19
CA ALA A 206 2.13 -16.19 17.36
C ALA A 206 2.77 -17.52 16.90
N CYS A 207 4.07 -17.49 16.58
CA CYS A 207 4.78 -18.64 16.00
C CYS A 207 5.61 -19.46 17.01
N GLY A 208 5.88 -18.93 18.21
CA GLY A 208 6.78 -19.55 19.18
C GLY A 208 8.17 -19.84 18.60
N VAL A 209 8.75 -20.98 18.98
CA VAL A 209 10.03 -21.50 18.43
C VAL A 209 9.89 -22.03 16.98
N GLY A 210 8.68 -22.01 16.41
CA GLY A 210 8.35 -22.52 15.08
C GLY A 210 8.69 -21.59 13.91
N LEU A 211 9.36 -20.45 14.16
CA LEU A 211 9.90 -19.59 13.11
C LEU A 211 11.06 -20.30 12.40
N SER A 212 10.71 -21.21 11.49
CA SER A 212 11.69 -21.76 10.55
C SER A 212 12.32 -20.61 9.76
N LEU A 213 13.59 -20.74 9.39
CA LEU A 213 14.29 -19.73 8.57
C LEU A 213 13.55 -19.44 7.24
N SER A 214 12.74 -20.38 6.74
CA SER A 214 11.87 -20.21 5.57
C SER A 214 10.62 -19.37 5.85
N SER A 215 10.17 -19.25 7.10
CA SER A 215 9.09 -18.35 7.52
C SER A 215 9.55 -16.89 7.68
N LEU A 216 10.87 -16.64 7.68
CA LEU A 216 11.47 -15.29 7.75
C LEU A 216 11.35 -14.49 6.44
N GLN A 217 10.67 -15.05 5.46
CA GLN A 217 10.57 -14.58 4.10
C GLN A 217 9.77 -13.26 3.92
N ARG A 218 8.80 -12.97 4.80
CA ARG A 218 8.09 -11.68 4.86
C ARG A 218 8.80 -10.63 5.73
N LEU A 219 9.82 -11.00 6.47
CA LEU A 219 10.27 -10.24 7.62
C LEU A 219 11.41 -9.29 7.30
N CYS A 220 11.16 -8.31 6.45
CA CYS A 220 12.08 -7.16 6.41
C CYS A 220 12.17 -6.45 7.77
N GLY A 221 11.27 -6.72 8.71
CA GLY A 221 11.38 -6.33 10.13
C GLY A 221 12.31 -7.17 11.01
N LEU A 222 12.66 -8.41 10.64
CA LEU A 222 13.57 -9.27 11.41
C LEU A 222 14.82 -9.71 10.65
N SER A 223 14.86 -9.54 9.33
CA SER A 223 15.92 -10.07 8.48
C SER A 223 16.83 -8.96 7.94
N PRO A 224 18.16 -9.06 8.15
CA PRO A 224 19.11 -8.16 7.53
C PRO A 224 19.18 -8.34 6.01
N THR A 225 18.63 -9.43 5.45
CA THR A 225 18.63 -9.69 3.99
C THR A 225 17.82 -8.67 3.20
N CYS A 226 16.94 -7.92 3.85
CA CYS A 226 16.22 -6.83 3.22
C CYS A 226 17.00 -5.51 3.18
N GLY A 227 18.28 -5.46 3.56
CA GLY A 227 19.09 -4.24 3.45
C GLY A 227 18.72 -3.11 4.43
N ILE A 228 17.91 -3.41 5.45
CA ILE A 228 17.47 -2.47 6.49
C ILE A 228 18.29 -2.70 7.77
N ASN A 229 18.58 -1.63 8.51
CA ASN A 229 19.24 -1.76 9.81
C ASN A 229 18.24 -2.24 10.86
N VAL A 230 18.35 -3.51 11.27
CA VAL A 230 17.48 -4.12 12.28
C VAL A 230 17.97 -3.76 13.69
N LEU A 231 17.11 -3.12 14.47
CA LEU A 231 17.40 -2.63 15.83
C LEU A 231 17.04 -3.63 16.94
N GLY A 232 16.38 -4.74 16.59
CA GLY A 232 15.84 -5.70 17.56
C GLY A 232 14.38 -5.40 17.88
N LEU A 233 14.01 -5.45 19.17
CA LEU A 233 12.62 -5.32 19.61
C LEU A 233 12.17 -3.85 19.65
N CYS A 234 10.98 -3.55 19.11
CA CYS A 234 10.44 -2.20 19.12
C CYS A 234 10.20 -1.64 20.52
N ALA A 235 9.91 -2.49 21.51
CA ALA A 235 9.77 -2.08 22.90
C ALA A 235 11.05 -1.44 23.50
N LEU A 236 12.21 -1.61 22.85
CA LEU A 236 13.48 -1.03 23.26
C LEU A 236 13.90 0.18 22.42
N SER A 237 13.24 0.43 21.29
CA SER A 237 13.63 1.47 20.32
C SER A 237 12.52 2.48 20.03
N CYS A 238 11.30 2.23 20.48
CA CYS A 238 10.13 3.04 20.22
C CYS A 238 9.34 3.35 21.49
N ALA A 239 8.79 4.56 21.54
CA ALA A 239 7.70 4.92 22.43
C ALA A 239 6.39 4.93 21.64
N TYR A 240 5.27 4.73 22.33
CA TYR A 240 3.93 4.74 21.74
C TYR A 240 3.06 5.72 22.51
N ASP A 241 2.24 6.50 21.81
CA ASP A 241 1.23 7.37 22.43
C ASP A 241 -0.04 6.59 22.83
N ALA A 242 -1.09 7.32 23.26
CA ALA A 242 -2.32 6.71 23.73
C ALA A 242 -3.11 6.02 22.60
N GLU A 243 -2.92 6.49 21.37
CA GLU A 243 -3.54 5.97 20.15
C GLU A 243 -2.79 4.75 19.61
N GLY A 244 -1.57 4.51 20.11
CA GLY A 244 -0.70 3.40 19.75
C GLY A 244 0.25 3.73 18.60
N ASP A 245 0.43 5.01 18.27
CA ASP A 245 1.30 5.45 17.20
C ASP A 245 2.76 5.54 17.68
N PRO A 246 3.73 4.99 16.90
CA PRO A 246 5.11 4.94 17.31
C PRO A 246 5.86 6.26 17.09
N SER A 247 6.77 6.58 18.02
CA SER A 247 7.96 7.38 17.74
C SER A 247 9.20 6.57 18.07
N CYS A 248 10.11 6.42 17.11
CA CYS A 248 11.26 5.52 17.23
C CYS A 248 12.58 6.23 17.06
N GLY A 249 13.62 5.75 17.74
CA GLY A 249 14.95 6.33 17.65
C GLY A 249 16.04 5.30 17.89
N LEU A 250 17.28 5.75 17.73
CA LEU A 250 18.44 5.01 18.21
C LEU A 250 18.66 5.34 19.68
N LEU A 251 19.21 4.40 20.47
CA LEU A 251 19.39 4.52 21.92
C LEU A 251 20.06 5.84 22.38
N LEU A 252 20.89 6.44 21.52
CA LEU A 252 21.59 7.72 21.76
C LEU A 252 21.45 8.68 20.56
N GLY A 253 20.42 8.50 19.74
CA GLY A 253 20.18 9.27 18.52
C GLY A 253 18.88 10.08 18.57
N PRO A 254 18.56 10.80 17.48
CA PRO A 254 17.29 11.50 17.38
C PRO A 254 16.12 10.51 17.35
N SER A 255 15.02 10.91 17.97
CA SER A 255 13.72 10.25 17.78
C SER A 255 13.08 10.74 16.49
N TYR A 256 12.42 9.84 15.79
CA TYR A 256 11.65 10.06 14.57
C TYR A 256 10.18 9.89 14.94
N PRO A 257 9.38 10.97 14.99
CA PRO A 257 7.93 10.84 15.03
C PRO A 257 7.38 10.25 13.72
N GLU A 258 8.14 10.34 12.62
CA GLU A 258 7.80 9.76 11.32
C GLU A 258 8.15 8.26 11.26
N ALA A 259 7.63 7.50 12.22
CA ALA A 259 7.73 6.06 12.27
C ALA A 259 6.37 5.44 11.91
N ILE A 260 6.40 4.36 11.14
CA ILE A 260 5.19 3.62 10.79
C ILE A 260 5.31 2.21 11.35
N ALA A 261 4.35 1.81 12.17
CA ALA A 261 4.14 0.43 12.58
C ALA A 261 3.19 -0.27 11.61
N THR A 262 3.32 -1.59 11.50
CA THR A 262 2.39 -2.41 10.71
C THR A 262 1.74 -3.51 11.53
N ARG A 263 0.51 -3.82 11.13
CA ARG A 263 -0.20 -5.03 11.54
C ARG A 263 -0.61 -5.84 10.32
N LEU A 264 -0.62 -7.15 10.46
CA LEU A 264 -0.94 -8.09 9.39
C LEU A 264 -2.39 -8.52 9.51
N GLU A 265 -3.03 -8.71 8.36
CA GLU A 265 -4.34 -9.33 8.32
C GLU A 265 -4.26 -10.77 8.84
N THR A 266 -5.11 -11.12 9.82
CA THR A 266 -5.07 -12.39 10.54
C THR A 266 -5.31 -13.59 9.62
N SER A 267 -6.26 -13.49 8.69
CA SER A 267 -6.59 -14.58 7.74
C SER A 267 -5.41 -14.88 6.81
N THR A 268 -4.84 -13.85 6.18
CA THR A 268 -3.68 -14.02 5.30
C THR A 268 -2.45 -14.48 6.08
N PHE A 269 -2.28 -14.00 7.31
CA PHE A 269 -1.23 -14.46 8.22
C PHE A 269 -1.32 -15.97 8.46
N VAL A 270 -2.48 -16.49 8.87
CA VAL A 270 -2.69 -17.92 9.11
C VAL A 270 -2.41 -18.75 7.85
N SER A 271 -2.78 -18.25 6.68
CA SER A 271 -2.52 -18.96 5.41
C SER A 271 -1.03 -19.03 5.05
N LEU A 272 -0.26 -17.98 5.33
CA LEU A 272 1.18 -17.94 5.05
C LEU A 272 2.00 -18.67 6.13
N TYR A 273 1.44 -18.75 7.33
CA TYR A 273 2.09 -19.28 8.52
C TYR A 273 1.22 -20.31 9.23
N PRO A 274 0.88 -21.44 8.58
CA PRO A 274 -0.06 -22.42 9.13
C PRO A 274 0.46 -23.14 10.39
N LEU A 275 1.76 -23.02 10.69
CA LEU A 275 2.38 -23.54 11.91
C LEU A 275 2.32 -22.55 13.09
N CYS A 276 1.90 -21.31 12.84
CA CYS A 276 1.72 -20.30 13.87
C CYS A 276 0.28 -20.32 14.37
N SER A 277 0.11 -20.14 15.68
CA SER A 277 -1.20 -19.92 16.27
C SER A 277 -1.63 -18.51 15.92
N ALA A 278 -2.86 -18.30 15.44
CA ALA A 278 -3.42 -16.96 15.39
C ALA A 278 -3.41 -16.38 16.83
N PRO A 279 -2.91 -15.15 17.04
CA PRO A 279 -2.92 -14.53 18.36
C PRO A 279 -4.35 -14.28 18.86
#